data_AF-A0A917Q289-F1
#
_entry.id   AF-A0A917Q289-F1
#
_cell.length_a   1.000
_cell.length_b   1.000
_cell.length_c   1.000
_cell.angle_alpha   90.00
_cell.angle_beta   90.00
_cell.angle_gamma   90.00
#
_symmetry.space_group_name_H-M   'P 1'
#
loop_
_entity.id
_entity.type
_entity.pdbx_description
1 polymer ?
#
loop_
_entity_poly.entity_id
_entity_poly.type
_entity_poly.pdbx_seq_one_letter_code
_entity_poly.pdbx_strand_id
1 'polypeptide(L)'
;MRQMPLVVITFLIGFILAGCSAGNQQDNTNDEKGPSSSNVDNLEKEEGIVANIKEPENVSEDKDDAYADWYYMLVIPGIEDVDISEKTKDELEGLAQENDGAYYNVHPDLYNENDLDAGVKVNIYWDKEEGEREMNPPVRDAEKIDVISE
;
A
#
# COMPACT_ATOMS: atom_id res chain seq x y z
N MET A 1 -44.20 33.37 -52.43
CA MET A 1 -45.06 32.39 -51.74
C MET A 1 -44.18 31.41 -51.00
N ARG A 2 -44.48 31.22 -49.71
CA ARG A 2 -44.04 30.15 -48.78
C ARG A 2 -42.54 29.95 -48.54
N GLN A 3 -42.06 30.67 -47.53
CA GLN A 3 -40.97 30.25 -46.65
C GLN A 3 -41.44 29.06 -45.78
N MET A 4 -40.53 28.12 -45.49
CA MET A 4 -40.67 27.20 -44.36
C MET A 4 -39.47 27.35 -43.42
N PRO A 5 -39.69 27.34 -42.10
CA PRO A 5 -38.70 27.76 -41.12
C PRO A 5 -37.74 26.66 -40.66
N LEU A 6 -36.55 27.15 -40.32
CA LEU A 6 -35.46 26.56 -39.56
C LEU A 6 -35.95 25.83 -38.29
N VAL A 7 -35.57 24.58 -38.13
CA VAL A 7 -35.79 23.80 -36.90
C VAL A 7 -34.62 24.05 -35.95
N VAL A 8 -34.86 24.82 -34.90
CA VAL A 8 -33.94 24.99 -33.76
C VAL A 8 -34.48 24.13 -32.62
N ILE A 9 -33.75 23.07 -32.27
CA ILE A 9 -34.05 22.23 -31.11
C ILE A 9 -33.01 22.58 -30.04
N THR A 10 -33.38 23.49 -29.17
CA THR A 10 -32.67 23.78 -27.93
C THR A 10 -33.42 23.07 -26.80
N PHE A 11 -32.93 21.91 -26.35
CA PHE A 11 -33.40 21.30 -25.11
C PHE A 11 -32.43 21.66 -23.98
N LEU A 12 -32.85 22.69 -23.24
CA LEU A 12 -32.25 23.18 -22.02
C LEU A 12 -32.96 22.45 -20.88
N ILE A 13 -32.33 21.42 -20.31
CA ILE A 13 -32.80 20.78 -19.08
C ILE A 13 -31.76 21.05 -18.00
N GLY A 14 -32.04 22.07 -17.20
CA GLY A 14 -31.55 22.17 -15.83
C GLY A 14 -32.76 22.16 -14.91
N PHE A 15 -32.66 21.47 -13.77
CA PHE A 15 -33.24 21.84 -12.47
C PHE A 15 -32.80 20.81 -11.41
N ILE A 16 -31.95 21.23 -10.46
CA ILE A 16 -32.16 21.58 -9.04
C ILE A 16 -32.02 20.41 -8.06
N LEU A 17 -30.95 20.52 -7.27
CA LEU A 17 -30.79 20.25 -5.84
C LEU A 17 -31.92 19.48 -5.14
N ALA A 18 -31.58 18.27 -4.67
CA ALA A 18 -32.09 17.76 -3.41
C ALA A 18 -30.93 17.75 -2.41
N GLY A 19 -30.97 18.70 -1.47
CA GLY A 19 -30.17 18.63 -0.26
C GLY A 19 -30.79 17.61 0.70
N CYS A 20 -29.94 16.78 1.29
CA CYS A 20 -30.20 16.20 2.60
C CYS A 20 -29.18 16.79 3.56
N SER A 21 -29.62 17.79 4.32
CA SER A 21 -28.99 18.22 5.55
C SER A 21 -29.82 17.68 6.72
N ALA A 22 -29.31 16.65 7.39
CA ALA A 22 -29.65 16.25 8.76
C ALA A 22 -28.62 15.17 9.19
N GLY A 23 -27.75 15.38 10.18
CA GLY A 23 -27.63 16.51 11.09
C GLY A 23 -26.25 16.58 11.75
N ASN A 24 -26.01 17.74 12.35
CA ASN A 24 -24.98 17.93 13.36
C ASN A 24 -25.30 17.07 14.60
N GLN A 25 -24.31 16.34 15.09
CA GLN A 25 -23.95 16.46 16.49
C GLN A 25 -22.43 16.51 16.61
N GLN A 26 -22.00 17.69 17.04
CA GLN A 26 -20.65 18.07 17.39
C GLN A 26 -20.27 17.38 18.71
N ASP A 27 -19.06 16.84 18.82
CA ASP A 27 -18.28 17.08 20.02
C ASP A 27 -16.79 17.23 19.68
N ASN A 28 -16.22 18.33 20.16
CA ASN A 28 -14.82 18.68 20.06
C ASN A 28 -14.19 18.34 21.41
N THR A 29 -13.19 17.46 21.45
CA THR A 29 -12.14 17.54 22.47
C THR A 29 -10.80 17.16 21.88
N ASN A 30 -9.84 18.05 22.16
CA ASN A 30 -8.47 18.12 21.67
C ASN A 30 -7.59 16.94 22.08
N ASP A 31 -6.48 16.82 21.34
CA ASP A 31 -5.17 16.29 21.76
C ASP A 31 -5.08 14.83 22.21
N GLU A 32 -4.78 13.93 21.26
CA GLU A 32 -3.61 13.07 21.39
C GLU A 32 -3.15 12.61 20.00
N LYS A 33 -1.86 12.74 19.72
CA LYS A 33 -1.20 12.29 18.49
C LYS A 33 -1.17 10.75 18.48
N GLY A 34 -2.31 10.12 18.23
CA GLY A 34 -2.46 8.69 17.94
C GLY A 34 -2.26 8.41 16.45
N PRO A 35 -1.91 7.17 16.06
CA PRO A 35 -1.56 6.86 14.68
C PRO A 35 -2.75 7.17 13.77
N SER A 36 -2.40 7.72 12.60
CA SER A 36 -3.32 8.19 11.58
C SER A 36 -4.46 7.19 11.38
N SER A 37 -5.69 7.63 11.65
CA SER A 37 -6.91 6.96 11.23
C SER A 37 -7.10 7.18 9.72
N SER A 38 -6.19 6.65 8.91
CA SER A 38 -6.47 6.36 7.50
C SER A 38 -7.42 5.16 7.46
N ASN A 39 -8.42 5.22 6.60
CA ASN A 39 -9.48 4.21 6.53
C ASN A 39 -8.88 2.83 6.22
N VAL A 40 -8.96 1.90 7.18
CA VAL A 40 -8.51 0.49 7.00
C VAL A 40 -9.23 -0.21 5.82
N ASP A 41 -10.31 0.37 5.30
CA ASP A 41 -11.14 -0.19 4.23
C ASP A 41 -10.55 -0.07 2.80
N ASN A 42 -9.41 0.60 2.60
CA ASN A 42 -8.84 0.87 1.26
C ASN A 42 -7.41 0.32 1.02
N LEU A 43 -6.91 -0.56 1.89
CA LEU A 43 -5.59 -1.16 1.68
C LEU A 43 -5.61 -2.21 0.57
N GLU A 44 -4.61 -2.17 -0.29
CA GLU A 44 -4.31 -3.28 -1.19
C GLU A 44 -3.72 -4.45 -0.37
N LYS A 45 -3.81 -5.66 -0.93
CA LYS A 45 -3.37 -6.88 -0.27
C LYS A 45 -2.60 -7.77 -1.25
N GLU A 46 -1.48 -8.32 -0.80
CA GLU A 46 -0.69 -9.30 -1.54
C GLU A 46 -0.28 -10.45 -0.63
N GLU A 47 -0.40 -11.68 -1.12
CA GLU A 47 0.09 -12.88 -0.44
C GLU A 47 1.40 -13.32 -1.08
N GLY A 48 2.45 -13.56 -0.28
CA GLY A 48 3.72 -14.02 -0.81
C GLY A 48 4.67 -14.55 0.24
N ILE A 49 5.82 -15.04 -0.23
CA ILE A 49 6.91 -15.51 0.62
C ILE A 49 7.90 -14.37 0.84
N VAL A 50 8.31 -14.19 2.09
CA VAL A 50 9.41 -13.30 2.45
C VAL A 50 10.71 -13.89 1.92
N ALA A 51 11.26 -13.30 0.86
CA ALA A 51 12.45 -13.79 0.20
C ALA A 51 13.75 -13.29 0.85
N ASN A 52 13.72 -12.06 1.38
CA ASN A 52 14.85 -11.43 2.03
C ASN A 52 14.37 -10.32 2.96
N ILE A 53 15.08 -10.13 4.08
CA ILE A 53 14.89 -9.00 5.00
C ILE A 53 16.25 -8.34 5.17
N LYS A 54 16.32 -7.05 4.85
CA LYS A 54 17.46 -6.20 5.18
C LYS A 54 17.11 -5.41 6.44
N GLU A 55 17.91 -5.60 7.49
CA GLU A 55 17.85 -4.78 8.70
C GLU A 55 18.14 -3.31 8.38
N PRO A 56 17.57 -2.37 9.16
CA PRO A 56 17.95 -0.97 9.06
C PRO A 56 19.47 -0.83 9.21
N GLU A 57 20.10 -0.08 8.31
CA GLU A 57 21.52 0.25 8.48
C GLU A 57 21.60 1.17 9.69
N ASN A 58 22.18 0.67 10.80
CA ASN A 58 22.40 1.39 12.06
C ASN A 58 23.35 2.60 11.91
N VAL A 59 23.19 3.47 10.93
CA VAL A 59 23.97 4.70 10.76
C VAL A 59 23.36 5.55 9.66
N SER A 60 22.32 6.29 10.01
CA SER A 60 22.20 7.65 9.51
C SER A 60 22.27 8.58 10.71
N GLU A 61 23.37 9.31 10.85
CA GLU A 61 23.40 10.49 11.75
C GLU A 61 22.45 11.58 11.24
N ASP A 62 21.98 11.47 9.99
CA ASP A 62 20.93 12.28 9.41
C ASP A 62 19.57 11.76 9.91
N LYS A 63 19.12 12.33 11.02
CA LYS A 63 17.81 12.09 11.67
C LYS A 63 16.59 12.48 10.82
N ASP A 64 16.81 12.88 9.57
CA ASP A 64 15.76 13.38 8.67
C ASP A 64 15.27 12.30 7.69
N ASP A 65 15.86 11.10 7.68
CA ASP A 65 15.31 9.97 6.92
C ASP A 65 14.22 9.25 7.73
N ALA A 66 12.98 9.39 7.28
CA ALA A 66 11.80 8.79 7.90
C ALA A 66 11.84 7.25 7.94
N TYR A 67 12.67 6.62 7.12
CA TYR A 67 12.81 5.16 7.01
C TYR A 67 14.14 4.63 7.55
N ALA A 68 14.97 5.46 8.19
CA ALA A 68 16.31 5.05 8.68
C ALA A 68 16.27 3.81 9.57
N ASP A 69 15.22 3.69 10.39
CA ASP A 69 15.05 2.59 11.33
C ASP A 69 14.13 1.48 10.77
N TRP A 70 13.64 1.58 9.53
CA TRP A 70 12.70 0.63 8.96
C TRP A 70 13.43 -0.55 8.30
N TYR A 71 12.78 -1.71 8.34
CA TYR A 71 13.26 -2.91 7.66
C TYR A 71 12.88 -2.86 6.18
N TYR A 72 13.70 -3.45 5.33
CA TYR A 72 13.45 -3.53 3.90
C TYR A 72 13.27 -4.98 3.47
N MET A 73 12.04 -5.36 3.17
CA MET A 73 11.63 -6.75 2.99
C MET A 73 11.22 -7.03 1.53
N LEU A 74 11.79 -8.04 0.90
CA LEU A 74 11.37 -8.50 -0.44
C LEU A 74 10.30 -9.59 -0.29
N VAL A 75 9.13 -9.38 -0.88
CA VAL A 75 8.04 -10.37 -0.89
C VAL A 75 7.78 -10.79 -2.33
N ILE A 76 7.71 -12.11 -2.54
CA ILE A 76 7.48 -12.71 -3.86
C ILE A 76 6.18 -13.52 -3.80
N PRO A 77 5.13 -13.12 -4.53
CA PRO A 77 3.88 -13.86 -4.57
C PRO A 77 3.96 -15.04 -5.55
N GLY A 78 3.01 -15.97 -5.42
CA GLY A 78 2.80 -17.04 -6.42
C GLY A 78 3.91 -18.09 -6.55
N ILE A 79 4.94 -18.04 -5.71
CA ILE A 79 5.99 -19.06 -5.67
C ILE A 79 5.69 -20.10 -4.57
N GLU A 80 5.70 -21.38 -4.95
CA GLU A 80 5.61 -22.54 -4.06
C GLU A 80 6.86 -23.40 -4.26
N ASP A 81 7.37 -24.02 -3.19
CA ASP A 81 8.50 -24.96 -3.23
C ASP A 81 9.82 -24.42 -3.83
N VAL A 82 9.97 -23.10 -3.93
CA VAL A 82 11.23 -22.48 -4.37
C VAL A 82 12.17 -22.38 -3.19
N ASP A 83 13.32 -23.05 -3.29
CA ASP A 83 14.42 -22.82 -2.34
C ASP A 83 15.00 -21.43 -2.58
N ILE A 84 14.57 -20.49 -1.74
CA ILE A 84 15.06 -19.11 -1.74
C ILE A 84 16.42 -18.98 -1.03
N SER A 85 16.82 -19.97 -0.23
CA SER A 85 18.02 -19.88 0.63
C SER A 85 19.32 -19.96 -0.17
N GLU A 86 19.29 -20.60 -1.35
CA GLU A 86 20.44 -20.72 -2.23
C GLU A 86 20.55 -19.60 -3.28
N LYS A 87 19.56 -18.69 -3.33
CA LYS A 87 19.48 -17.65 -4.36
C LYS A 87 20.25 -16.40 -3.98
N THR A 88 20.89 -15.80 -4.97
CA THR A 88 21.50 -14.48 -4.84
C THR A 88 20.43 -13.40 -4.82
N LYS A 89 20.81 -12.21 -4.34
CA LYS A 89 19.92 -11.03 -4.34
C LYS A 89 19.35 -10.74 -5.74
N ASP A 90 20.18 -10.75 -6.77
CA ASP A 90 19.76 -10.46 -8.14
C ASP A 90 18.76 -11.51 -8.67
N GLU A 91 18.93 -12.78 -8.30
CA GLU A 91 17.98 -13.85 -8.64
C GLU A 91 16.64 -13.70 -7.92
N LEU A 92 16.66 -13.28 -6.65
CA LEU A 92 15.45 -13.01 -5.89
C LEU A 92 14.70 -11.78 -6.45
N GLU A 93 15.42 -10.71 -6.80
CA GLU A 93 14.83 -9.55 -7.48
C GLU A 93 14.25 -9.94 -8.84
N GLY A 94 14.95 -10.76 -9.62
CA GLY A 94 14.43 -11.30 -10.88
C GLY A 94 13.13 -12.08 -10.70
N LEU A 95 13.06 -12.95 -9.69
CA LEU A 95 11.83 -13.67 -9.36
C LEU A 95 10.69 -12.74 -8.93
N ALA A 96 10.99 -11.71 -8.14
CA ALA A 96 10.01 -10.71 -7.77
C ALA A 96 9.46 -10.00 -9.02
N GLN A 97 10.32 -9.57 -9.95
CA GLN A 97 9.88 -8.93 -11.20
C GLN A 97 9.03 -9.86 -12.07
N GLU A 98 9.37 -11.15 -12.13
CA GLU A 98 8.62 -12.14 -12.91
C GLU A 98 7.25 -12.47 -12.30
N ASN A 99 7.09 -12.30 -10.99
CA ASN A 99 5.89 -12.68 -10.26
C ASN A 99 5.13 -11.47 -9.69
N ASP A 100 5.37 -10.25 -10.18
CA ASP A 100 4.73 -9.02 -9.66
C ASP A 100 4.98 -8.76 -8.15
N GLY A 101 6.08 -9.29 -7.61
CA GLY A 101 6.53 -9.04 -6.24
C GLY A 101 7.09 -7.65 -6.02
N ALA A 102 7.31 -7.30 -4.76
CA ALA A 102 7.70 -5.95 -4.36
C ALA A 102 8.61 -5.94 -3.14
N TYR A 103 9.34 -4.84 -2.99
CA TYR A 103 9.97 -4.48 -1.73
C TYR A 103 8.99 -3.74 -0.83
N TYR A 104 9.12 -3.96 0.46
CA TYR A 104 8.29 -3.35 1.50
C TYR A 104 9.16 -2.69 2.56
N ASN A 105 8.93 -1.41 2.79
CA ASN A 105 9.40 -0.74 4.00
C ASN A 105 8.50 -1.18 5.16
N VAL A 106 9.08 -1.77 6.19
CA VAL A 106 8.37 -2.30 7.35
C VAL A 106 8.80 -1.57 8.61
N HIS A 107 7.84 -0.91 9.26
CA HIS A 107 8.09 -0.22 10.53
C HIS A 107 8.55 -1.22 11.60
N PRO A 108 9.49 -0.87 12.50
CA PRO A 108 9.98 -1.77 13.54
C PRO A 108 8.89 -2.38 14.42
N ASP A 109 7.84 -1.62 14.76
CA ASP A 109 6.72 -2.15 15.55
C ASP A 109 6.03 -3.29 14.79
N LEU A 110 5.76 -3.11 13.50
CA LEU A 110 5.13 -4.14 12.68
C LEU A 110 6.05 -5.36 12.49
N TYR A 111 7.36 -5.14 12.37
CA TYR A 111 8.34 -6.21 12.33
C TYR A 111 8.37 -7.00 13.65
N ASN A 112 8.44 -6.33 14.81
CA ASN A 112 8.56 -6.97 16.11
C ASN A 112 7.26 -7.66 16.58
N GLU A 113 6.10 -7.21 16.11
CA GLU A 113 4.81 -7.82 16.39
C GLU A 113 4.57 -9.12 15.61
N ASN A 114 5.31 -9.34 14.53
CA ASN A 114 5.17 -10.48 13.63
C ASN A 114 6.46 -11.32 13.65
N ASP A 115 6.35 -12.65 13.65
CA ASP A 115 7.52 -13.54 13.61
C ASP A 115 8.05 -13.62 12.16
N LEU A 116 8.67 -12.52 11.69
CA LEU A 116 9.09 -12.35 10.30
C LEU A 116 10.52 -12.84 10.07
N ASP A 117 10.62 -13.88 9.27
CA ASP A 117 11.86 -14.46 8.78
C ASP A 117 11.77 -14.77 7.28
N ALA A 118 12.92 -14.91 6.64
CA ALA A 118 12.98 -15.41 5.27
C ALA A 118 12.37 -16.82 5.18
N GLY A 119 11.50 -17.02 4.18
CA GLY A 119 10.78 -18.27 3.94
C GLY A 119 9.37 -18.29 4.54
N VAL A 120 9.03 -17.33 5.40
CA VAL A 120 7.68 -17.22 5.95
C VAL A 120 6.71 -16.71 4.89
N LYS A 121 5.50 -17.28 4.86
CA LYS A 121 4.39 -16.82 4.01
C LYS A 121 3.59 -15.75 4.74
N VAL A 122 3.29 -14.65 4.06
CA VAL A 122 2.62 -13.48 4.65
C VAL A 122 1.52 -12.96 3.74
N ASN A 123 0.51 -12.35 4.35
CA ASN A 123 -0.31 -11.34 3.68
C ASN A 123 0.21 -9.96 4.08
N ILE A 124 0.57 -9.14 3.10
CA ILE A 124 1.01 -7.77 3.32
C ILE A 124 0.02 -6.78 2.72
N TYR A 125 -0.18 -5.67 3.43
CA TYR A 125 -1.15 -4.64 3.08
C TYR A 125 -0.46 -3.29 2.98
N TRP A 126 -0.85 -2.48 1.98
CA TRP A 126 -0.29 -1.15 1.75
C TRP A 126 -1.33 -0.18 1.19
N ASP A 127 -1.07 1.11 1.36
CA ASP A 127 -1.83 2.16 0.68
C ASP A 127 -1.23 2.41 -0.71
N LYS A 128 -2.02 2.21 -1.76
CA LYS A 128 -1.59 2.38 -3.15
C LYS A 128 -1.39 3.84 -3.55
N GLU A 129 -2.12 4.77 -2.93
CA GLU A 129 -2.07 6.19 -3.29
C GLU A 129 -0.85 6.87 -2.68
N GLU A 130 -0.48 6.52 -1.45
CA GLU A 130 0.58 7.19 -0.69
C GLU A 130 1.82 6.33 -0.47
N GLY A 131 1.70 5.01 -0.51
CA GLY A 131 2.74 4.07 -0.08
C GLY A 131 3.55 3.44 -1.21
N GLU A 132 3.22 3.65 -2.50
CA GLU A 132 3.91 2.98 -3.62
C GLU A 132 4.87 3.92 -4.38
N ARG A 133 6.07 3.41 -4.67
CA ARG A 133 7.09 4.07 -5.50
C ARG A 133 7.40 3.23 -6.73
N GLU A 134 7.35 3.87 -7.90
CA GLU A 134 7.64 3.26 -9.20
C GLU A 134 9.14 2.90 -9.32
N MET A 135 9.48 1.67 -8.95
CA MET A 135 10.78 1.02 -9.13
C MET A 135 10.56 -0.39 -9.74
N ASN A 136 11.65 -1.13 -9.97
CA ASN A 136 11.56 -2.49 -10.51
C ASN A 136 12.48 -3.46 -9.75
N PRO A 137 11.98 -4.26 -8.79
CA PRO A 137 10.58 -4.33 -8.30
C PRO A 137 10.10 -3.02 -7.65
N PRO A 138 8.78 -2.74 -7.60
CA PRO A 138 8.25 -1.57 -6.91
C PRO A 138 8.56 -1.61 -5.42
N VAL A 139 8.49 -0.45 -4.78
CA VAL A 139 8.67 -0.32 -3.32
C VAL A 139 7.39 0.20 -2.70
N ARG A 140 6.92 -0.47 -1.65
CA ARG A 140 5.68 -0.19 -0.94
C ARG A 140 5.94 0.07 0.54
N ASP A 141 5.14 0.91 1.18
CA ASP A 141 5.17 1.08 2.63
C ASP A 141 4.11 0.16 3.27
N ALA A 142 4.54 -0.73 4.17
CA ALA A 142 3.66 -1.73 4.76
C ALA A 142 2.84 -1.14 5.90
N GLU A 143 1.51 -1.24 5.77
CA GLU A 143 0.54 -0.77 6.76
C GLU A 143 0.11 -1.89 7.72
N LYS A 144 0.12 -3.14 7.24
CA LYS A 144 -0.21 -4.34 8.02
C LYS A 144 0.46 -5.57 7.43
N ILE A 145 0.82 -6.52 8.31
CA ILE A 145 1.31 -7.84 7.94
C ILE A 145 0.54 -8.88 8.76
N ASP A 146 0.08 -9.94 8.12
CA ASP A 146 -0.44 -11.14 8.76
C ASP A 146 0.41 -12.35 8.33
N VAL A 147 1.11 -12.97 9.29
CA VAL A 147 1.85 -14.22 9.04
C VAL A 147 0.90 -15.38 8.83
N ILE A 148 1.05 -16.11 7.72
CA ILE A 148 0.28 -17.31 7.41
C ILE A 148 1.03 -18.50 7.98
N SER A 149 0.53 -19.04 9.08
CA SER A 149 1.01 -20.31 9.65
C SER A 149 0.38 -21.48 8.89
N GLU A 150 1.20 -22.44 8.47
CA GLU A 150 0.77 -23.74 7.92
C GLU A 150 0.56 -24.79 9.02
#